data_AF-A0A7S0U991-F1
#
_entry.id   AF-A0A7S0U991-F1
#
_cell.length_a   1.000
_cell.length_b   1.000
_cell.length_c   1.000
_cell.angle_alpha   90.00
_cell.angle_beta   90.00
_cell.angle_gamma   90.00
#
_symmetry.space_group_name_H-M   'P 1'
#
loop_
_entity.id
_entity.type
_entity.pdbx_description
1 polymer ?
#
loop_
_entity_poly.entity_id
_entity_poly.type
_entity_poly.pdbx_seq_one_letter_code
_entity_poly.pdbx_strand_id
1 'polypeptide(L)'
;VSGGTYTVSYQSTRSGLFSITVQIGGATVGGSAVTESVTPNLLSAAAMAPGGNYSSVVVAGATNPFTLTGKDAYGNVHTVGSVAFAAIIGNSSHPSVALQDLTTSAGSGGEG
;
A
#
# COMPACT_ATOMS: atom_id res chain seq x y z
N VAL A 1 -11.15 42.95 -14.43
CA VAL A 1 -11.69 41.58 -14.31
C VAL A 1 -10.94 40.87 -13.19
N SER A 2 -11.61 40.55 -12.08
CA SER A 2 -11.00 39.74 -11.02
C SER A 2 -11.10 38.29 -11.51
N GLY A 3 -9.98 37.71 -11.92
CA GLY A 3 -9.91 36.28 -12.20
C GLY A 3 -10.10 35.52 -10.89
N GLY A 4 -11.10 34.66 -10.82
CA GLY A 4 -11.35 33.81 -9.66
C GLY A 4 -10.39 32.64 -9.63
N THR A 5 -9.58 32.53 -8.58
CA THR A 5 -8.82 31.32 -8.26
C THR A 5 -9.73 30.39 -7.46
N TYR A 6 -9.83 29.13 -7.89
CA TYR A 6 -10.59 28.10 -7.20
C TYR A 6 -9.63 27.01 -6.72
N THR A 7 -9.60 26.78 -5.41
CA THR A 7 -8.80 25.72 -4.79
C THR A 7 -9.72 24.56 -4.43
N VAL A 8 -9.34 23.34 -4.81
CA VAL A 8 -10.04 22.11 -4.46
C VAL A 8 -9.09 21.22 -3.68
N SER A 9 -9.56 20.71 -2.55
CA SER A 9 -8.84 19.73 -1.74
C SER A 9 -9.69 18.48 -1.60
N TYR A 10 -9.07 17.31 -1.73
CA TYR A 10 -9.73 16.02 -1.55
C TYR A 10 -8.84 15.11 -0.71
N GLN A 11 -9.46 14.15 -0.01
CA GLN A 11 -8.75 13.07 0.67
C GLN A 11 -9.29 11.74 0.14
N SER A 12 -8.39 10.84 -0.23
CA SER A 12 -8.75 9.48 -0.67
C SER A 12 -8.42 8.48 0.44
N THR A 13 -9.33 7.54 0.69
CA THR A 13 -9.05 6.36 1.52
C THR A 13 -8.58 5.17 0.69
N ARG A 14 -8.49 5.31 -0.64
CA ARG A 14 -8.04 4.27 -1.56
C ARG A 14 -6.69 4.62 -2.15
N SER A 15 -5.75 3.69 -2.06
CA SER A 15 -4.49 3.76 -2.81
C SER A 15 -4.70 3.40 -4.27
N GLY A 16 -3.96 4.03 -5.16
CA GLY A 16 -4.02 3.75 -6.60
C GLY A 16 -3.71 4.98 -7.45
N LEU A 17 -3.86 4.80 -8.75
CA LEU A 17 -3.71 5.87 -9.73
C LEU A 17 -5.05 6.55 -9.98
N PHE A 18 -5.13 7.84 -9.74
CA PHE A 18 -6.31 8.66 -9.96
C PHE A 18 -6.10 9.60 -11.13
N SER A 19 -7.17 9.82 -11.91
CA SER A 19 -7.19 10.79 -12.99
C SER A 19 -8.15 11.92 -12.64
N ILE A 20 -7.64 13.13 -12.57
CA ILE A 20 -8.36 14.33 -12.14
C ILE A 20 -8.58 15.20 -13.35
N THR A 21 -9.84 15.49 -13.64
CA THR A 21 -10.26 16.43 -14.69
C THR A 21 -11.15 17.49 -14.08
N VAL A 22 -10.95 18.74 -14.49
CA VAL A 22 -11.82 19.86 -14.10
C VAL A 22 -12.74 20.14 -15.28
N GLN A 23 -14.05 20.23 -15.03
CA GLN A 23 -15.03 20.53 -16.07
C GLN A 23 -15.91 21.72 -15.68
N ILE A 24 -16.23 22.59 -16.65
CA ILE A 24 -17.20 23.67 -16.50
C ILE A 24 -18.23 23.50 -17.62
N GLY A 25 -19.51 23.36 -17.27
CA GLY A 25 -20.58 23.13 -18.26
C GLY A 25 -20.40 21.86 -19.08
N GLY A 26 -19.72 20.85 -18.55
CA GLY A 26 -19.40 19.59 -19.25
C GLY A 26 -18.16 19.65 -20.16
N ALA A 27 -17.55 20.82 -20.35
CA ALA A 27 -16.29 20.95 -21.08
C ALA A 27 -15.10 20.91 -20.11
N THR A 28 -14.06 20.12 -20.43
CA THR A 28 -12.82 20.08 -19.65
C THR A 28 -12.09 21.42 -19.73
N VAL A 29 -11.66 21.92 -18.58
CA VAL A 29 -10.95 23.19 -18.40
C VAL A 29 -9.54 22.90 -17.88
N GLY A 30 -8.55 23.60 -18.42
CA GLY A 30 -7.15 23.45 -17.98
C GLY A 30 -6.35 22.36 -18.70
N GLY A 31 -6.91 21.68 -19.70
CA GLY A 31 -6.19 20.73 -20.56
C GLY A 31 -6.37 19.26 -20.18
N SER A 32 -5.32 18.46 -20.35
CA SER A 32 -5.32 17.01 -20.09
C SER A 32 -5.51 16.69 -18.61
N ALA A 33 -6.02 15.48 -18.33
CA ALA A 33 -6.19 15.02 -16.95
C ALA A 33 -4.85 14.98 -16.19
N VAL A 34 -4.87 15.44 -14.94
CA VAL A 34 -3.75 15.28 -14.01
C VAL A 34 -3.83 13.89 -13.43
N THR A 35 -2.68 13.20 -13.37
CA THR A 35 -2.60 11.86 -12.81
C THR A 35 -1.92 11.91 -11.45
N GLU A 36 -2.58 11.39 -10.43
CA GLU A 36 -2.08 11.38 -9.04
C GLU A 36 -1.97 9.95 -8.52
N SER A 37 -0.84 9.62 -7.90
CA SER A 37 -0.63 8.32 -7.27
C SER A 37 -0.80 8.42 -5.76
N VAL A 38 -1.78 7.71 -5.21
CA VAL A 38 -1.98 7.59 -3.77
C VAL A 38 -1.38 6.27 -3.30
N THR A 39 -0.44 6.32 -2.37
CA THR A 39 0.14 5.12 -1.74
C THR A 39 -0.71 4.68 -0.54
N PRO A 40 -0.67 3.39 -0.15
CA PRO A 40 -1.25 2.95 1.13
C PRO A 40 -0.68 3.75 2.31
N ASN A 41 -1.48 3.89 3.37
CA ASN A 41 -1.05 4.51 4.63
C ASN A 41 -0.18 3.54 5.45
N LEU A 42 0.10 3.85 6.72
CA LEU A 42 0.85 3.00 7.64
C LEU A 42 0.25 1.58 7.71
N LEU A 43 1.13 0.58 7.71
CA LEU A 43 0.73 -0.82 7.82
C LEU A 43 -0.05 -1.03 9.13
N SER A 44 -1.26 -1.58 9.02
CA SER A 44 -2.12 -1.86 10.18
C SER A 44 -2.28 -3.35 10.46
N ALA A 45 -2.22 -4.19 9.43
CA ALA A 45 -2.40 -5.63 9.55
C ALA A 45 -1.62 -6.36 8.46
N ALA A 46 -1.23 -7.61 8.71
CA ALA A 46 -0.79 -8.51 7.64
C ALA A 46 -1.44 -9.88 7.77
N ALA A 47 -1.64 -10.51 6.62
CA ALA A 47 -2.10 -11.88 6.51
C ALA A 47 -1.05 -12.72 5.79
N MET A 48 -0.92 -13.97 6.21
CA MET A 48 -0.10 -14.98 5.54
C MET A 48 -1.02 -15.97 4.84
N ALA A 49 -0.67 -16.30 3.60
CA ALA A 49 -1.35 -17.32 2.82
C ALA A 49 -0.35 -18.36 2.28
N PRO A 50 -0.76 -19.64 2.16
CA PRO A 50 0.02 -20.64 1.46
C PRO A 50 0.33 -20.21 0.01
N GLY A 51 1.56 -20.45 -0.45
CA GLY A 51 1.93 -20.22 -1.85
C GLY A 51 1.43 -21.33 -2.79
N GLY A 52 1.60 -21.15 -4.10
CA GLY A 52 1.06 -22.07 -5.11
C GLY A 52 1.53 -23.53 -5.00
N ASN A 53 2.75 -23.77 -4.51
CA ASN A 53 3.29 -25.11 -4.26
C ASN A 53 3.37 -25.44 -2.76
N TYR A 54 2.53 -24.81 -1.94
CA TYR A 54 2.51 -25.09 -0.52
C TYR A 54 2.11 -26.54 -0.25
N SER A 55 2.85 -27.20 0.65
CA SER A 55 2.51 -28.50 1.19
C SER A 55 2.39 -28.43 2.71
N SER A 56 1.36 -29.08 3.27
CA SER A 56 1.22 -29.26 4.71
C SER A 56 2.26 -30.24 5.29
N VAL A 57 2.96 -30.99 4.43
CA VAL A 57 4.07 -31.88 4.79
C VAL A 57 5.30 -31.44 4.01
N VAL A 58 6.34 -31.04 4.73
CA VAL A 58 7.60 -30.56 4.13
C VAL A 58 8.69 -31.58 4.43
N VAL A 59 9.41 -31.99 3.39
CA VAL A 59 10.60 -32.85 3.51
C VAL A 59 11.82 -31.97 3.76
N ALA A 60 12.79 -32.46 4.53
CA ALA A 60 14.04 -31.74 4.75
C ALA A 60 14.70 -31.35 3.42
N GLY A 61 15.10 -30.09 3.28
CA GLY A 61 15.67 -29.54 2.06
C GLY A 61 14.65 -29.10 1.00
N ALA A 62 13.35 -29.33 1.20
CA ALA A 62 12.30 -28.83 0.32
C ALA A 62 11.87 -27.40 0.72
N THR A 63 11.70 -26.53 -0.28
CA THR A 63 11.16 -25.18 -0.10
C THR A 63 9.64 -25.23 -0.01
N ASN A 64 9.07 -24.64 1.03
CA ASN A 64 7.62 -24.49 1.16
C ASN A 64 7.23 -23.00 1.08
N PRO A 65 6.67 -22.53 -0.04
CA PRO A 65 6.42 -21.11 -0.23
C PRO A 65 5.18 -20.64 0.54
N PHE A 66 5.24 -19.41 1.03
CA PHE A 66 4.10 -18.66 1.56
C PHE A 66 4.18 -17.20 1.08
N THR A 67 3.05 -16.51 1.11
CA THR A 67 2.93 -15.11 0.72
C THR A 67 2.43 -14.30 1.91
N LEU A 68 3.03 -13.13 2.11
CA LEU A 68 2.58 -12.14 3.07
C LEU A 68 1.90 -10.99 2.34
N THR A 69 0.76 -10.55 2.85
CA THR A 69 0.03 -9.39 2.33
C THR A 69 -0.23 -8.43 3.48
N GLY A 70 0.45 -7.29 3.44
CA GLY A 70 0.23 -6.18 4.36
C GLY A 70 -0.89 -5.27 3.87
N LYS A 71 -1.70 -4.76 4.80
CA LYS A 71 -2.75 -3.77 4.55
C LYS A 71 -2.70 -2.63 5.56
N ASP A 72 -3.03 -1.42 5.10
CA ASP A 72 -3.28 -0.29 6.00
C ASP A 72 -4.65 -0.39 6.69
N ALA A 73 -4.97 0.59 7.54
CA ALA A 73 -6.24 0.63 8.29
C ALA A 73 -7.50 0.79 7.40
N TYR A 74 -7.32 1.19 6.14
CA TYR A 74 -8.39 1.34 5.14
C TYR A 74 -8.48 0.12 4.21
N GLY A 75 -7.61 -0.88 4.39
CA GLY A 75 -7.58 -2.10 3.59
C GLY A 75 -6.75 -2.00 2.31
N ASN A 76 -6.01 -0.92 2.10
CA ASN A 76 -5.11 -0.74 0.95
C ASN A 76 -3.93 -1.70 1.08
N VAL A 77 -3.61 -2.40 -0.01
CA VAL A 77 -2.56 -3.43 0.00
C VAL A 77 -1.20 -2.79 -0.23
N HIS A 78 -0.25 -3.12 0.65
CA HIS A 78 1.16 -2.83 0.43
C HIS A 78 1.73 -3.82 -0.60
N THR A 79 2.27 -3.30 -1.70
CA THR A 79 2.99 -4.11 -2.67
C THR A 79 4.37 -4.50 -2.15
N VAL A 80 4.87 -5.64 -2.64
CA VAL A 80 6.17 -6.22 -2.25
C VAL A 80 7.28 -5.15 -2.36
N GLY A 81 8.07 -4.99 -1.29
CA GLY A 81 9.17 -4.02 -1.22
C GLY A 81 8.84 -2.70 -0.51
N SER A 82 7.56 -2.41 -0.21
CA SER A 82 7.17 -1.19 0.53
C SER A 82 7.18 -1.36 2.06
N VAL A 83 7.21 -2.61 2.55
CA VAL A 83 7.23 -2.92 3.99
C VAL A 83 8.12 -4.13 4.25
N ALA A 84 8.94 -4.06 5.30
CA ALA A 84 9.72 -5.19 5.78
C ALA A 84 8.85 -6.07 6.69
N PHE A 85 8.88 -7.38 6.46
CA PHE A 85 8.21 -8.36 7.33
C PHE A 85 9.26 -9.22 8.02
N ALA A 86 9.12 -9.45 9.32
CA ALA A 86 9.91 -10.42 10.05
C ALA A 86 9.14 -11.74 10.18
N ALA A 87 9.62 -12.80 9.52
CA ALA A 87 9.08 -14.14 9.71
C ALA A 87 9.78 -14.81 10.90
N ILE A 88 9.03 -15.18 11.94
CA ILE A 88 9.55 -15.94 13.07
C ILE A 88 9.13 -17.40 12.89
N ILE A 89 10.09 -18.25 12.54
CA ILE A 89 9.86 -19.70 12.42
C ILE A 89 10.10 -20.31 13.80
N GLY A 90 9.01 -20.57 14.53
CA GLY A 90 9.07 -21.33 15.78
C GLY A 90 9.33 -22.81 15.53
N ASN A 91 9.91 -23.50 16.50
CA ASN A 91 10.10 -24.96 16.53
C ASN A 91 8.80 -25.78 16.57
N SER A 92 7.64 -25.12 16.54
CA SER A 92 6.30 -25.69 16.70
C SER A 92 5.49 -25.52 15.42
N SER A 93 5.85 -26.23 14.36
CA SER A 93 5.07 -26.54 13.14
C SER A 93 4.35 -25.41 12.35
N HIS A 94 4.33 -24.17 12.84
CA HIS A 94 3.64 -23.03 12.25
C HIS A 94 4.55 -21.80 12.32
N PRO A 95 5.00 -21.25 11.17
CA PRO A 95 5.64 -19.95 11.18
C PRO A 95 4.64 -18.91 11.70
N SER A 96 5.05 -18.12 12.69
CA SER A 96 4.28 -17.00 13.21
C SER A 96 4.92 -15.71 12.69
N VAL A 97 4.11 -14.80 12.16
CA VAL A 97 4.60 -13.53 11.63
C VAL A 97 4.39 -12.46 12.68
N ALA A 98 5.50 -11.86 13.13
CA ALA A 98 5.42 -10.64 13.91
C ALA A 98 5.46 -9.45 12.95
N LEU A 99 4.53 -8.52 13.10
CA LEU A 99 4.61 -7.24 12.43
C LEU A 99 5.73 -6.44 13.10
N GLN A 100 6.88 -6.36 12.46
CA GLN A 100 7.85 -5.31 12.76
C GLN A 100 7.65 -4.22 11.72
N ASP A 101 7.03 -3.13 12.15
CA ASP A 101 7.00 -1.92 11.35
C ASP A 101 8.42 -1.33 11.34
N LEU A 102 9.16 -1.57 10.26
CA LEU A 102 10.43 -0.91 10.00
C LEU A 102 10.23 0.31 9.08
N THR A 103 9.12 1.04 9.24
CA THR A 103 9.05 2.40 8.73
C THR A 103 9.63 3.35 9.78
N THR A 104 10.97 3.37 9.86
CA THR A 104 11.65 4.53 10.43
C THR A 104 11.20 5.76 9.66
N SER A 105 10.51 6.65 10.36
CA SER A 105 10.14 8.00 9.97
C SER A 105 11.13 8.67 9.00
N ALA A 106 10.74 8.82 7.74
CA ALA A 106 11.04 10.04 7.00
C ALA A 106 9.79 10.92 7.19
N GLY A 107 9.68 11.67 8.28
CA GLY A 107 10.47 12.88 8.44
C GLY A 107 9.87 13.95 7.53
N SER A 108 8.77 14.56 7.98
CA SER A 108 8.23 15.77 7.38
C SER A 108 9.29 16.87 7.35
N GLY A 109 9.49 17.50 6.20
CA GLY A 109 10.26 18.74 6.06
C GLY A 109 10.75 18.87 4.62
N GLY A 110 10.40 19.90 3.85
CA GLY A 110 9.54 21.05 4.06
C GLY A 110 9.34 21.69 2.69
N GLU A 111 8.22 22.39 2.52
CA GLU A 111 8.05 23.29 1.39
C GLU A 111 9.08 24.43 1.49
N GLY A 112 9.65 24.80 0.34
CA GLY A 112 10.51 25.96 0.12
C GLY A 112 10.56 26.28 -1.35
#